data_AF-A0A1J3E848-F1
#
_entry.id   AF-A0A1J3E848-F1
#
_cell.length_a   1.000
_cell.length_b   1.000
_cell.length_c   1.000
_cell.angle_alpha   90.00
_cell.angle_beta   90.00
_cell.angle_gamma   90.00
#
_symmetry.space_group_name_H-M   'P 1'
#
loop_
_entity.id
_entity.type
_entity.pdbx_description
1 polymer ?
#
loop_
_entity_poly.entity_id
_entity_poly.type
_entity_poly.pdbx_seq_one_letter_code
_entity_poly.pdbx_strand_id
1 'polypeptide(L)' 'MFVRHAKELCPQLVIVPYNFEAYKEVADQFYDILHRHCRKVQAVSCDEAFLDVSDLSDVEPEFLASTIRREIMET' A
#
# COMPACT_ATOMS: atom_id res chain seq x y z
N MET A 1 -14.25 12.87 9.51
CA MET A 1 -13.92 14.27 9.86
C MET A 1 -14.49 15.18 8.79
N PHE A 2 -15.11 16.31 9.15
CA PHE A 2 -15.58 17.28 8.16
C PHE A 2 -14.45 18.23 7.75
N VAL A 3 -14.33 18.52 6.44
CA VAL A 3 -13.29 19.41 5.89
C VAL A 3 -13.32 20.80 6.53
N ARG A 4 -14.53 21.32 6.84
CA ARG A 4 -14.69 22.61 7.55
C ARG A 4 -13.92 22.62 8.87
N HIS A 5 -14.12 21.60 9.70
CA HIS A 5 -13.48 21.53 11.00
C HIS A 5 -11.95 21.32 10.87
N ALA A 6 -11.52 20.52 9.89
CA ALA A 6 -10.08 20.36 9.60
C ALA A 6 -9.41 21.70 9.21
N LYS A 7 -10.13 22.56 8.46
CA LYS A 7 -9.68 23.91 8.09
C LYS A 7 -9.64 24.90 9.25
N GLU A 8 -10.55 24.78 10.21
CA GLU A 8 -10.52 25.59 11.44
C GLU A 8 -9.26 25.27 12.27
N LEU A 9 -8.89 23.99 12.36
CA LEU A 9 -7.68 23.54 13.06
C LEU A 9 -6.39 23.82 12.28
N CYS A 10 -6.46 23.81 10.94
CA CYS A 10 -5.34 24.03 10.04
C CYS A 10 -5.76 24.94 8.86
N PRO A 11 -5.69 26.27 9.03
CA PRO A 11 -6.14 27.22 7.99
C PRO A 11 -5.45 27.02 6.63
N GLN A 12 -4.18 26.63 6.67
CA GLN A 12 -3.32 26.35 5.51
C GLN A 12 -3.52 24.97 4.87
N LEU A 13 -4.46 24.13 5.36
CA LEU A 13 -4.71 22.79 4.82
C LEU A 13 -4.96 22.85 3.30
N VAL A 14 -4.15 22.17 2.49
CA VAL A 14 -4.37 22.08 1.05
C VAL A 14 -5.37 20.96 0.77
N ILE A 15 -6.43 21.27 0.02
CA ILE A 15 -7.45 20.30 -0.37
C ILE A 15 -7.14 19.89 -1.81
N VAL A 16 -6.90 18.59 -2.03
CA VAL A 16 -6.58 18.02 -3.33
C VAL A 16 -7.80 17.23 -3.83
N PRO A 17 -8.22 17.37 -5.10
CA PRO A 17 -9.33 16.59 -5.65
C PRO A 17 -8.99 15.11 -5.77
N TYR A 18 -10.01 14.25 -5.81
CA TYR A 18 -9.82 12.83 -6.02
C TYR A 18 -9.29 12.52 -7.43
N ASN A 19 -8.37 11.57 -7.52
CA ASN A 19 -7.92 10.97 -8.76
C ASN A 19 -8.03 9.43 -8.67
N PHE A 20 -9.25 8.92 -8.84
CA PHE A 20 -9.55 7.50 -8.67
C PHE A 20 -8.81 6.59 -9.66
N GLU A 21 -8.51 7.09 -10.86
CA GLU A 21 -7.75 6.34 -11.87
C GLU A 21 -6.32 6.11 -11.40
N ALA A 22 -5.63 7.16 -10.93
CA ALA A 22 -4.29 7.04 -10.37
C ALA A 22 -4.25 6.14 -9.13
N TYR A 23 -5.26 6.19 -8.26
CA TYR A 23 -5.32 5.30 -7.10
C TYR A 23 -5.42 3.84 -7.50
N LYS A 24 -6.22 3.55 -8.54
CA LYS A 24 -6.36 2.20 -9.08
C LYS A 24 -5.06 1.72 -9.72
N GLU A 25 -4.42 2.57 -10.52
CA GLU A 25 -3.14 2.24 -11.16
C GLU A 25 -2.07 1.86 -10.13
N VAL A 26 -1.94 2.65 -9.05
CA VAL A 26 -0.98 2.36 -7.97
C VAL A 26 -1.38 1.10 -7.19
N ALA A 27 -2.68 0.87 -6.96
CA ALA A 27 -3.15 -0.35 -6.32
C ALA A 27 -2.80 -1.60 -7.15
N ASP A 28 -2.98 -1.55 -8.47
CA ASP A 28 -2.63 -2.65 -9.38
C ASP A 28 -1.11 -2.93 -9.31
N GLN A 29 -0.27 -1.88 -9.36
CA GLN A 29 1.19 -2.00 -9.20
C GLN A 29 1.58 -2.59 -7.83
N PHE A 30 0.92 -2.16 -6.76
CA PHE A 30 1.13 -2.68 -5.41
C PHE A 30 0.86 -4.20 -5.34
N TYR A 31 -0.28 -4.66 -5.86
CA TYR A 31 -0.60 -6.10 -5.88
C TYR A 31 0.31 -6.91 -6.80
N ASP A 32 0.74 -6.34 -7.93
CA ASP A 32 1.74 -6.97 -8.81
C ASP A 32 3.04 -7.23 -8.06
N ILE A 33 3.52 -6.27 -7.26
CA ILE A 33 4.70 -6.46 -6.40
C ILE A 33 4.46 -7.60 -5.42
N LEU A 34 3.35 -7.60 -4.68
CA LEU A 34 3.06 -8.63 -3.68
C LEU A 34 3.03 -10.05 -4.28
N HIS A 35 2.43 -10.20 -5.46
CA HIS A 35 2.33 -11.49 -6.15
C HIS A 35 3.67 -12.03 -6.68
N ARG A 36 4.69 -11.18 -6.87
CA ARG A 36 6.06 -11.63 -7.17
C ARG A 36 6.74 -12.30 -5.98
N HIS A 37 6.38 -11.89 -4.76
CA HIS A 37 7.02 -12.33 -3.52
C HIS A 37 6.29 -13.47 -2.82
N CYS A 38 4.96 -13.53 -2.94
CA CYS A 38 4.14 -14.56 -2.30
C CYS A 38 2.98 -15.02 -3.17
N ARG A 39 2.70 -16.32 -3.15
CA ARG A 39 1.53 -16.91 -3.83
C ARG A 39 0.25 -16.80 -3.02
N LYS A 40 0.35 -16.78 -1.70
CA LYS A 40 -0.79 -16.70 -0.77
C LYS A 40 -1.00 -15.25 -0.35
N VAL A 41 -1.66 -14.49 -1.20
CA VAL A 41 -2.04 -13.10 -0.96
C VAL A 41 -3.54 -13.03 -0.73
N GLN A 42 -3.96 -12.39 0.36
CA GLN A 42 -5.35 -12.07 0.63
C GLN A 42 -5.54 -10.55 0.56
N ALA A 43 -6.32 -10.11 -0.41
CA ALA A 43 -6.68 -8.70 -0.57
C ALA A 43 -7.57 -8.21 0.58
N VAL A 44 -7.28 -7.01 1.10
CA VAL A 44 -8.08 -6.35 2.14
C VAL A 44 -8.65 -5.02 1.62
N SER A 45 -7.81 -4.18 1.01
CA SER A 45 -8.18 -2.93 0.37
C SER A 45 -7.29 -2.66 -0.86
N CYS A 46 -7.39 -1.48 -1.46
CA CYS A 46 -6.49 -1.06 -2.54
C CYS A 46 -5.04 -0.78 -2.09
N ASP A 47 -4.80 -0.61 -0.80
CA ASP A 47 -3.51 -0.29 -0.19
C ASP A 47 -3.11 -1.25 0.95
N GLU A 48 -3.84 -2.36 1.12
CA GLU A 48 -3.64 -3.32 2.21
C GLU A 48 -3.90 -4.76 1.76
N ALA A 49 -3.02 -5.68 2.17
CA ALA A 49 -3.16 -7.12 1.95
C ALA A 49 -2.42 -7.93 3.03
N PHE A 50 -2.86 -9.17 3.26
CA PHE A 50 -2.14 -10.16 4.05
C PHE A 50 -1.35 -11.12 3.14
N LEU A 51 -0.12 -11.42 3.54
CA LEU A 51 0.74 -12.41 2.88
C LEU A 51 1.01 -13.56 3.86
N ASP A 52 0.63 -14.78 3.48
CA ASP A 52 1.04 -15.99 4.22
C ASP A 52 2.40 -16.47 3.70
N VAL A 53 3.44 -16.19 4.50
CA VAL A 53 4.84 -16.51 4.19
C VAL A 53 5.32 -17.79 4.84
N SER A 54 4.43 -18.59 5.45
CA SER A 54 4.80 -19.80 6.21
C SER A 54 5.53 -20.85 5.36
N ASP A 55 5.32 -20.85 4.04
CA ASP A 55 5.96 -21.77 3.09
C ASP A 55 7.32 -21.27 2.58
N LEU A 56 7.74 -20.05 2.92
CA LEU A 56 9.00 -19.44 2.50
C LEU A 56 10.09 -19.70 3.55
N SER A 57 10.54 -20.96 3.66
CA SER A 57 11.50 -21.39 4.69
C SER A 57 12.89 -20.75 4.59
N ASP A 58 13.27 -20.28 3.41
CA ASP A 58 14.62 -19.79 3.11
C ASP A 58 14.75 -18.26 3.20
N VAL A 59 13.68 -17.57 3.60
CA VAL A 59 13.64 -16.10 3.64
C VAL A 59 13.14 -15.63 4.99
N GLU A 60 13.97 -14.85 5.68
CA GLU A 60 13.58 -14.19 6.92
C GLU A 60 12.43 -13.19 6.66
N PRO A 61 11.30 -13.26 7.39
CA PRO A 61 10.12 -12.42 7.13
C PRO A 61 10.40 -10.91 7.15
N GLU A 62 11.28 -10.44 8.05
CA GLU A 62 11.63 -9.01 8.13
C GLU A 62 12.45 -8.56 6.91
N PHE A 63 13.29 -9.45 6.36
CA PHE A 63 14.04 -9.16 5.15
C PHE A 63 13.11 -9.11 3.93
N LEU A 64 12.13 -10.02 3.85
CA LEU A 64 11.10 -10.00 2.83
C LEU A 64 10.28 -8.71 2.89
N ALA A 65 9.79 -8.35 4.08
CA ALA A 65 9.04 -7.11 4.29
C ALA A 65 9.86 -5.88 3.91
N SER A 66 11.14 -5.82 4.29
CA SER A 66 12.05 -4.74 3.91
C SER A 66 12.25 -4.63 2.40
N THR A 67 12.34 -5.75 1.70
CA THR A 67 12.51 -5.80 0.25
C THR A 67 11.25 -5.32 -0.46
N ILE A 68 10.08 -5.81 -0.07
CA ILE A 68 8.79 -5.38 -0.60
C ILE A 68 8.59 -3.87 -0.37
N ARG A 69 8.85 -3.36 0.84
CA ARG A 69 8.75 -1.92 1.15
C ARG A 69 9.64 -1.08 0.24
N ARG A 70 10.87 -1.52 -0.02
CA ARG A 70 11.80 -0.81 -0.91
C ARG A 70 11.29 -0.81 -2.36
N GLU A 71 10.83 -1.94 -2.88
CA GLU A 71 10.28 -2.02 -4.23
C GLU A 71 9.05 -1.12 -4.42
N ILE A 72 8.15 -1.08 -3.44
CA ILE A 72 6.97 -0.19 -3.47
C ILE A 72 7.41 1.28 -3.51
N MET A 73 8.47 1.66 -2.79
CA MET A 73 8.97 3.04 -2.77
C MET A 73 9.72 3.44 -4.04
N GLU A 74 10.26 2.48 -4.79
CA GLU A 74 11.04 2.69 -6.01
C GLU A 74 10.20 2.62 -7.30
N THR A 75 8.95 2.17 -7.20
CA THR A 75 7.98 2.13 -8.29
C THR A 75 7.34 3.50 -8.48
#